data_AF-A0A1E1WG92-F1
#
_entry.id   AF-A0A1E1WG92-F1
#
_cell.length_a   1.000
_cell.length_b   1.000
_cell.length_c   1.000
_cell.angle_alpha   90.00
_cell.angle_beta   90.00
_cell.angle_gamma   90.00
#
_symmetry.space_group_name_H-M   'P 1'
#
loop_
_entity.id
_entity.type
_entity.pdbx_description
1 polymer ?
#
loop_
_entity_poly.entity_id
_entity_poly.type
_entity_poly.pdbx_seq_one_letter_code
_entity_poly.pdbx_strand_id
1 'polypeptide(L)'
;GVGTMFALPWFLTWFGHSLPRYTDVVRLYDYFLAAPPLFPVYVTAALVVHRADEVMECEDDMATLHCTLSRLPEWLPFEDILAAAQRLHDAHPPPTLEADVLALEAD
;
A
#
# COMPACT_ATOMS: atom_id res chain seq x y z
N GLY A 1 -2.79 15.09 -9.70
CA GLY A 1 -2.53 14.22 -8.53
C GLY A 1 -1.30 13.37 -8.77
N VAL A 2 -0.70 12.82 -7.71
CA VAL A 2 0.57 12.08 -7.76
C VAL A 2 0.51 10.71 -8.48
N GLY A 3 -0.70 10.22 -8.79
CA GLY A 3 -0.91 8.90 -9.39
C GLY A 3 -0.49 7.76 -8.46
N THR A 4 -0.36 6.55 -8.99
CA THR A 4 -0.02 5.34 -8.21
C THR A 4 1.45 4.92 -8.34
N MET A 5 2.24 5.63 -9.16
CA MET A 5 3.62 5.25 -9.48
C MET A 5 4.55 5.20 -8.26
N PHE A 6 4.26 5.96 -7.19
CA PHE A 6 5.02 5.90 -5.94
C PHE A 6 4.94 4.51 -5.26
N ALA A 7 3.83 3.80 -5.44
CA ALA A 7 3.56 2.52 -4.80
C ALA A 7 4.06 1.31 -5.61
N LEU A 8 4.37 1.51 -6.90
CA LEU A 8 4.78 0.43 -7.80
C LEU A 8 6.01 -0.36 -7.29
N PRO A 9 7.07 0.27 -6.76
CA PRO A 9 8.20 -0.46 -6.18
C PRO A 9 7.79 -1.36 -5.02
N TRP A 10 6.85 -0.91 -4.18
CA TRP A 10 6.38 -1.67 -3.02
C TRP A 10 5.64 -2.93 -3.45
N PHE A 11 4.75 -2.77 -4.43
CA PHE A 11 3.96 -3.88 -4.96
C PHE A 11 4.84 -4.93 -5.65
N LEU A 12 5.78 -4.51 -6.52
CA LEU A 12 6.63 -5.42 -7.27
C LEU A 12 7.64 -6.19 -6.41
N THR A 13 8.09 -5.57 -5.31
CA THR A 13 9.18 -6.10 -4.49
C THR A 13 8.72 -6.52 -3.10
N TRP A 14 7.40 -6.51 -2.85
CA TRP A 14 6.80 -6.76 -1.54
C TRP A 14 7.53 -6.01 -0.42
N PHE A 15 7.75 -4.72 -0.65
CA PHE A 15 8.47 -3.79 0.24
C PHE A 15 9.95 -4.13 0.51
N GLY A 16 10.54 -5.09 -0.18
CA GLY A 16 11.89 -5.61 0.10
C GLY A 16 13.02 -4.59 -0.01
N HIS A 17 12.84 -3.52 -0.78
CA HIS A 17 13.81 -2.41 -0.88
C HIS A 17 13.38 -1.15 -0.12
N SER A 18 12.17 -1.13 0.45
CA SER A 18 11.57 0.05 1.06
C SER A 18 11.56 -0.03 2.59
N LEU A 19 11.66 -1.23 3.16
CA LEU A 19 11.77 -1.40 4.61
C LEU A 19 13.22 -1.43 5.06
N PRO A 20 13.56 -0.70 6.14
CA PRO A 20 14.93 -0.68 6.66
C PRO A 20 15.30 -1.99 7.37
N ARG A 21 14.31 -2.74 7.86
CA ARG A 21 14.53 -3.97 8.65
C ARG A 21 14.21 -5.20 7.80
N TYR A 22 15.24 -5.98 7.49
CA TYR A 22 15.09 -7.23 6.74
C TYR A 22 14.15 -8.24 7.42
N THR A 23 14.08 -8.23 8.76
CA THR A 23 13.14 -9.09 9.52
C THR A 23 11.69 -8.84 9.16
N ASP A 24 11.34 -7.57 8.90
CA ASP A 24 9.97 -7.16 8.62
C ASP A 24 9.61 -7.55 7.17
N VAL A 25 10.58 -7.46 6.26
CA VAL A 25 10.46 -7.98 4.89
C VAL A 25 10.14 -9.47 4.89
N VAL A 26 10.95 -10.28 5.56
CA VAL A 26 10.73 -11.75 5.59
C VAL A 26 9.35 -12.09 6.16
N ARG A 27 8.93 -11.39 7.22
CA ARG A 27 7.61 -11.60 7.82
C ARG A 27 6.46 -11.24 6.88
N LEU A 28 6.58 -10.15 6.11
CA LEU A 28 5.60 -9.79 5.08
C LEU A 28 5.56 -10.83 3.96
N TYR A 29 6.72 -11.38 3.55
CA TYR A 29 6.77 -12.47 2.57
C TYR A 29 6.04 -13.71 3.09
N ASP A 30 6.30 -14.14 4.33
CA ASP A 30 5.59 -15.27 4.94
C ASP A 30 4.07 -15.05 4.95
N TYR A 31 3.64 -13.82 5.26
CA TYR A 31 2.22 -13.45 5.22
C TYR A 31 1.66 -13.51 3.79
N PHE A 32 2.33 -12.88 2.82
CA PHE A 32 1.86 -12.81 1.43
C PHE A 32 1.79 -14.18 0.75
N LEU A 33 2.71 -15.09 1.09
CA LEU A 33 2.67 -16.46 0.59
C LEU A 33 1.47 -17.26 1.13
N ALA A 34 0.97 -16.91 2.31
CA ALA A 34 -0.21 -17.53 2.93
C ALA A 34 -1.53 -16.78 2.63
N ALA A 35 -1.45 -15.56 2.08
CA ALA A 35 -2.59 -14.69 1.84
C ALA A 35 -3.27 -14.94 0.48
N PRO A 36 -4.52 -14.46 0.29
CA PRO A 36 -5.18 -14.49 -1.01
C PRO A 36 -4.41 -13.71 -2.09
N PRO A 37 -4.67 -13.98 -3.40
CA PRO A 37 -4.10 -13.19 -4.49
C PRO A 37 -4.39 -11.69 -4.32
N LEU A 38 -3.45 -10.85 -4.79
CA LEU A 38 -3.54 -9.38 -4.74
C LEU A 38 -3.54 -8.76 -3.34
N PHE A 39 -3.40 -9.53 -2.25
CA PHE A 39 -3.31 -8.99 -0.89
C PHE A 39 -2.24 -7.88 -0.69
N PRO A 40 -1.06 -7.93 -1.36
CA PRO A 40 -0.11 -6.82 -1.30
C PRO A 40 -0.67 -5.45 -1.73
N VAL A 41 -1.67 -5.41 -2.62
CA VAL A 41 -2.36 -4.17 -3.01
C VAL A 41 -3.12 -3.58 -1.82
N TYR A 42 -3.84 -4.43 -1.08
CA TYR A 42 -4.59 -4.02 0.11
C TYR A 42 -3.67 -3.56 1.25
N VAL A 43 -2.51 -4.21 1.42
CA VAL A 43 -1.48 -3.73 2.36
C VAL A 43 -0.94 -2.37 1.97
N THR A 44 -0.71 -2.16 0.67
CA THR A 44 -0.28 -0.86 0.15
C THR A 44 -1.34 0.22 0.41
N ALA A 45 -2.62 -0.07 0.17
CA ALA A 45 -3.72 0.85 0.44
C ALA A 45 -3.85 1.15 1.95
N ALA A 46 -3.79 0.12 2.80
CA ALA A 46 -3.85 0.28 4.25
C ALA A 46 -2.69 1.13 4.80
N LEU A 47 -1.50 0.98 4.23
CA LEU A 47 -0.33 1.79 4.58
C LEU A 47 -0.50 3.26 4.19
N VAL A 48 -1.05 3.54 3.01
CA VAL A 48 -1.38 4.92 2.59
C VAL A 48 -2.43 5.53 3.52
N VAL A 49 -3.49 4.78 3.86
CA VAL A 49 -4.53 5.22 4.81
C VAL A 49 -3.96 5.47 6.20
N HIS A 50 -3.06 4.61 6.68
CA HIS A 50 -2.38 4.79 7.97
C HIS A 50 -1.58 6.10 8.03
N ARG A 51 -1.07 6.56 6.89
CA ARG A 51 -0.32 7.82 6.76
C ARG A 51 -1.18 8.97 6.21
N ALA A 52 -2.51 8.83 6.21
CA ALA A 52 -3.40 9.85 5.65
C ALA A 52 -3.19 11.21 6.32
N ASP A 53 -3.04 11.27 7.64
CA ASP A 53 -2.84 12.54 8.35
C ASP A 53 -1.59 13.29 7.85
N GLU A 54 -0.45 12.59 7.71
CA GLU A 54 0.80 13.14 7.16
C GLU A 54 0.64 13.62 5.72
N VAL A 55 -0.11 12.87 4.90
CA VAL A 55 -0.39 13.22 3.50
C VAL A 55 -1.30 14.45 3.42
N MET A 56 -2.28 14.57 4.29
CA MET A 56 -3.23 15.68 4.34
C MET A 56 -2.61 16.98 4.90
N GLU A 57 -1.54 16.86 5.71
CA GLU A 57 -0.77 18.00 6.21
C GLU A 57 0.30 18.51 5.22
N CYS A 58 0.66 17.71 4.21
CA CYS A 58 1.63 18.11 3.19
C CYS A 58 1.09 19.18 2.24
N GLU A 59 2.00 19.93 1.62
CA GLU A 59 1.66 20.83 0.52
C GLU A 59 1.04 20.03 -0.64
N ASP A 60 -0.03 20.56 -1.22
CA ASP A 60 -0.75 19.95 -2.35
C ASP A 60 0.00 20.14 -3.68
N ASP A 61 1.26 19.71 -3.69
CA ASP A 61 2.09 19.61 -4.88
C ASP A 61 2.58 18.18 -5.10
N MET A 62 2.74 17.83 -6.38
CA MET A 62 3.08 16.47 -6.79
C MET A 62 4.41 15.99 -6.22
N ALA A 63 5.41 16.87 -6.13
CA ALA A 63 6.76 16.48 -5.72
C ALA A 63 6.80 16.19 -4.22
N THR A 64 6.15 17.02 -3.40
CA THR A 64 6.03 16.82 -1.96
C THR A 64 5.25 15.54 -1.65
N LEU A 65 4.06 15.36 -2.24
CA LEU A 65 3.27 14.14 -2.06
C LEU A 65 4.05 12.88 -2.47
N HIS A 66 4.74 12.91 -3.62
CA HIS A 66 5.54 11.78 -4.08
C HIS A 66 6.69 11.47 -3.13
N CYS A 67 7.37 12.51 -2.61
CA CYS A 67 8.47 12.34 -1.67
C CYS A 67 8.02 11.78 -0.33
N THR A 68 6.91 12.29 0.21
CA THR A 68 6.32 11.84 1.47
C THR A 68 5.91 10.38 1.39
N LEU A 69 5.19 10.02 0.33
CA LEU A 69 4.72 8.65 0.13
C LEU A 69 5.87 7.69 -0.15
N SER A 70 6.83 8.04 -1.00
CA SER A 70 7.93 7.13 -1.41
C SER A 70 8.88 6.74 -0.27
N ARG A 71 8.90 7.50 0.83
CA ARG A 71 9.75 7.22 2.00
C ARG A 71 8.92 6.61 3.11
N LEU A 72 9.17 5.34 3.42
CA LEU A 72 8.55 4.69 4.57
C LEU A 72 9.29 5.07 5.86
N PRO A 73 8.57 5.34 6.96
CA PRO A 73 9.20 5.59 8.25
C PRO A 73 9.91 4.33 8.76
N GLU A 74 10.88 4.53 9.66
CA GLU A 74 11.70 3.43 10.17
C GLU A 74 10.90 2.39 10.98
N TRP A 75 9.82 2.85 11.60
CA TRP A 75 8.90 2.04 12.36
C TRP A 75 7.50 2.16 11.76
N LEU A 76 6.87 1.02 11.50
CA LEU A 76 5.50 0.90 11.05
C LEU A 76 4.78 -0.19 11.87
N PRO A 77 3.53 0.03 12.30
CA PRO A 77 2.76 -0.96 13.03
C PRO A 77 2.18 -2.00 12.05
N PHE A 78 3.02 -2.91 11.57
CA PHE A 78 2.62 -3.88 10.53
C PHE A 78 1.43 -4.76 10.93
N GLU A 79 1.26 -5.13 12.20
CA GLU A 79 0.07 -5.90 12.61
C GLU A 79 -1.22 -5.12 12.36
N ASP A 80 -1.23 -3.83 12.70
CA ASP A 80 -2.40 -2.97 12.54
C ASP A 80 -2.67 -2.73 11.06
N ILE A 81 -1.61 -2.54 10.26
CA ILE A 81 -1.68 -2.39 8.81
C ILE A 81 -2.21 -3.67 8.16
N LEU A 82 -1.72 -4.84 8.54
CA LEU A 82 -2.19 -6.13 8.02
C LEU A 82 -3.65 -6.39 8.41
N ALA A 83 -4.04 -6.08 9.65
CA ALA A 83 -5.42 -6.18 10.09
C ALA A 83 -6.35 -5.21 9.33
N ALA A 84 -5.87 -3.99 9.05
CA ALA A 84 -6.59 -3.03 8.23
C ALA A 84 -6.71 -3.48 6.77
N ALA A 85 -5.63 -4.04 6.20
CA ALA A 85 -5.63 -4.60 4.86
C ALA A 85 -6.61 -5.77 4.73
N GLN A 86 -6.69 -6.64 5.74
CA GLN A 86 -7.67 -7.72 5.78
C GLN A 86 -9.10 -7.18 5.77
N ARG A 87 -9.39 -6.16 6.59
CA ARG A 87 -10.72 -5.51 6.58
C ARG A 87 -11.05 -4.89 5.22
N LEU A 88 -10.07 -4.25 4.57
CA LEU A 88 -10.27 -3.70 3.22
C LEU A 88 -10.53 -4.79 2.19
N HIS A 89 -9.79 -5.90 2.25
CA HIS A 89 -9.99 -7.05 1.38
C HIS A 89 -11.39 -7.66 1.56
N ASP A 90 -11.83 -7.85 2.81
CA ASP A 90 -13.13 -8.46 3.09
C ASP A 90 -14.29 -7.54 2.71
N ALA A 91 -14.13 -6.22 2.86
CA ALA A 91 -15.13 -5.23 2.46
C ALA A 91 -15.16 -4.99 0.94
N HIS A 92 -14.03 -5.16 0.26
CA HIS A 92 -13.88 -4.90 -1.17
C HIS A 92 -13.11 -6.03 -1.88
N PRO A 93 -13.69 -7.24 -2.01
CA PRO A 93 -13.02 -8.35 -2.68
C PRO A 93 -12.63 -8.01 -4.13
N PRO A 94 -11.54 -8.56 -4.70
CA PRO A 94 -11.08 -8.17 -6.03
C PRO A 94 -12.15 -8.23 -7.14
N PRO A 95 -13.01 -9.27 -7.22
CA PRO A 95 -14.05 -9.34 -8.24
C PRO A 95 -15.08 -8.21 -8.17
N THR A 96 -15.26 -7.56 -7.01
CA THR A 96 -16.19 -6.43 -6.88
C THR A 96 -15.60 -5.13 -7.39
N LEU A 97 -14.28 -5.04 -7.48
CA LEU A 97 -13.55 -3.84 -7.92
C LEU A 97 -13.21 -3.87 -9.41
N GLU A 98 -13.25 -5.04 -10.06
CA GLU A 98 -12.83 -5.22 -11.45
C GLU A 98 -13.59 -4.31 -12.43
N ALA A 99 -14.90 -4.17 -12.26
CA ALA A 99 -15.72 -3.30 -13.09
C ALA A 99 -15.32 -1.82 -12.97
N ASP A 100 -15.02 -1.36 -11.75
CA ASP A 100 -14.62 0.02 -11.49
C ASP A 100 -13.24 0.31 -12.06
N VAL A 101 -12.30 -0.63 -11.97
CA VAL A 101 -10.96 -0.50 -12.56
C VAL A 101 -11.04 -0.41 -14.08
N LEU A 102 -11.82 -1.28 -14.72
CA LEU A 102 -12.01 -1.24 -16.18
C LEU A 102 -12.66 0.06 -16.65
N ALA A 103 -13.58 0.62 -15.87
CA ALA A 103 -14.17 1.92 -16.17
C ALA A 103 -13.13 3.05 -16.11
N LEU A 104 -12.23 3.02 -15.11
CA LEU A 104 -11.15 4.00 -14.96
C LEU A 104 -10.05 3.90 -16.03
N GLU A 105 -9.84 2.73 -16.63
CA GLU A 105 -8.88 2.55 -17.73
C GLU A 105 -9.42 2.99 -19.10
N ALA A 106 -10.74 3.11 -19.23
CA ALA A 106 -11.42 3.49 -20.48
C ALA A 106 -11.51 5.00 -20.70
N ASP A 107 -11.29 5.80 -19.66
CA ASP A 107 -11.27 7.28 -19.66
C ASP A 107 -9.84 7.84 -19.80
#